data_AF-A0A3M1IL86-F1
#
_entry.id   AF-A0A3M1IL86-F1
#
_cell.length_a   1.000
_cell.length_b   1.000
_cell.length_c   1.000
_cell.angle_alpha   90.00
_cell.angle_beta   90.00
_cell.angle_gamma   90.00
#
_symmetry.space_group_name_H-M   'P 1'
#
loop_
_entity.id
_entity.type
_entity.pdbx_description
1 polymer ?
#
loop_
_entity_poly.entity_id
_entity_poly.type
_entity_poly.pdbx_seq_one_letter_code
_entity_poly.pdbx_strand_id
1 'polypeptide(L)'
;MPRIRPFVSTIAAGGSVPTRQATASAFGGGPGAASASAAFGKVGDAFKRIQDNIERQEVSDVNARLYKLRADWTLHVEERARQTPPGDMSFATKIREELADTLDKMGADIQGRRAREAFEQGAARLRADISLSAAQMQAQLAAEKASLDYGVLLDASRNTLLNDPTQYDSFLKQALHDLNDPRGGFSNLDAKTRAELTRTTREEFAKSAVQGLIRLNPEFARKQLESGRFDVDLDADTKAALLRNAEVAIRAEATEQERARREAERKEQEAQEAEADGLYAKFAAGELTMKEVLDSSLPAFGDISKERFRRLIAQEVKSETPANISRQTTAHLMEAIHAPEDDPRKVRSVQELEDQFIRGRLTK
;
A
#
# COMPACT_ATOMS: atom_id res chain seq x y z
N MET A 1 27.62 1.27 -34.40
CA MET A 1 26.91 0.76 -35.60
C MET A 1 27.91 0.39 -36.69
N PRO A 2 28.15 -0.90 -36.94
CA PRO A 2 28.95 -1.34 -38.08
C PRO A 2 28.05 -1.41 -39.33
N ARG A 3 28.47 -0.70 -40.39
CA ARG A 3 27.81 -0.62 -41.70
C ARG A 3 27.97 -1.95 -42.45
N ILE A 4 26.86 -2.55 -42.85
CA ILE A 4 26.83 -3.68 -43.80
C ILE A 4 27.26 -3.14 -45.17
N ARG A 5 28.32 -3.70 -45.75
CA ARG A 5 28.73 -3.44 -47.14
C ARG A 5 27.82 -4.25 -48.08
N PRO A 6 27.28 -3.67 -49.17
CA PRO A 6 26.51 -4.44 -50.14
C PRO A 6 27.42 -5.40 -50.91
N PHE A 7 27.01 -6.66 -51.02
CA PHE A 7 27.63 -7.59 -51.95
C PHE A 7 27.22 -7.22 -53.37
N VAL A 8 28.20 -6.82 -54.17
CA VAL A 8 28.09 -6.57 -55.61
C VAL A 8 28.05 -7.93 -56.32
N SER A 9 26.95 -8.23 -57.01
CA SER A 9 26.85 -9.35 -57.92
C SER A 9 27.66 -9.06 -59.18
N THR A 10 28.89 -9.58 -59.25
CA THR A 10 29.65 -9.58 -60.50
C THR A 10 29.29 -10.88 -61.24
N ILE A 11 28.31 -10.81 -62.15
CA ILE A 11 28.10 -11.85 -63.16
C ILE A 11 29.17 -11.64 -64.23
N ALA A 12 30.16 -12.53 -64.24
CA ALA A 12 31.03 -12.72 -65.41
C ALA A 12 30.52 -13.94 -66.18
N ALA A 13 30.04 -13.70 -67.40
CA ALA A 13 29.82 -14.74 -68.39
C ALA A 13 31.18 -15.25 -68.90
N GLY A 14 31.37 -16.57 -68.94
CA GLY A 14 32.55 -17.18 -69.55
C GLY A 14 33.04 -18.44 -68.85
N GLY A 15 32.36 -19.56 -69.13
CA GLY A 15 32.79 -20.88 -68.67
C GLY A 15 31.75 -21.93 -69.04
N SER A 16 31.70 -22.31 -70.32
CA SER A 16 30.88 -23.42 -70.79
C SER A 16 31.29 -24.71 -70.07
N VAL A 17 30.49 -25.13 -69.10
CA VAL A 17 30.59 -26.47 -68.51
C VAL A 17 30.24 -27.48 -69.61
N PRO A 18 31.10 -28.47 -69.92
CA PRO A 18 30.82 -29.42 -70.99
C PRO A 18 29.62 -30.29 -70.59
N THR A 19 28.46 -30.02 -71.20
CA THR A 19 27.36 -30.97 -71.34
C THR A 19 27.85 -32.14 -72.19
N ARG A 20 28.38 -33.19 -71.55
CA ARG A 20 28.41 -34.52 -72.15
C ARG A 20 26.98 -35.05 -72.14
N GLN A 21 26.21 -34.73 -73.18
CA GLN A 21 25.10 -35.56 -73.57
C GLN A 21 25.68 -36.93 -73.96
N ALA A 22 25.28 -37.97 -73.23
CA ALA A 22 25.63 -39.33 -73.60
C ALA A 22 24.90 -39.67 -74.90
N THR A 23 25.63 -39.70 -76.01
CA THR A 23 25.12 -40.22 -77.28
C THR A 23 25.03 -41.74 -77.21
N ALA A 24 24.02 -42.31 -77.87
CA ALA A 24 23.72 -43.74 -77.90
C ALA A 24 24.87 -44.62 -78.41
N SER A 25 25.92 -44.04 -78.99
CA SER A 25 27.17 -44.70 -79.38
C SER A 25 28.15 -44.96 -78.23
N ALA A 26 27.87 -44.51 -76.99
CA ALA A 26 28.63 -44.87 -75.79
C ALA A 26 28.18 -46.20 -75.15
N PHE A 27 27.09 -46.80 -75.63
CA PHE A 27 26.64 -48.13 -75.21
C PHE A 27 27.11 -49.16 -76.23
N GLY A 28 28.18 -49.87 -75.87
CA GLY A 28 28.86 -50.82 -76.75
C GLY A 28 27.91 -51.82 -77.41
N GLY A 29 28.06 -51.96 -78.73
CA GLY A 29 27.50 -53.05 -79.50
C GLY A 29 28.34 -54.32 -79.36
N GLY A 30 27.70 -55.45 -79.10
CA GLY A 30 28.31 -56.77 -79.09
C GLY A 30 27.40 -57.82 -78.41
N PRO A 31 27.08 -58.95 -79.07
CA PRO A 31 25.94 -59.80 -78.70
C PRO A 31 26.30 -60.81 -77.60
N GLY A 32 25.38 -61.04 -76.66
CA GLY A 32 25.48 -62.16 -75.72
C GLY A 32 24.65 -61.96 -74.46
N ALA A 33 23.76 -62.90 -74.17
CA ALA A 33 22.69 -62.87 -73.17
C ALA A 33 23.12 -62.82 -71.68
N ALA A 34 24.26 -62.20 -71.35
CA ALA A 34 24.78 -62.04 -69.97
C ALA A 34 24.73 -60.58 -69.44
N SER A 35 24.32 -59.61 -70.27
CA SER A 35 24.28 -58.19 -69.89
C SER A 35 22.95 -57.74 -69.26
N ALA A 36 21.88 -58.53 -69.36
CA ALA A 36 20.58 -58.17 -68.80
C ALA A 36 20.64 -58.11 -67.26
N SER A 37 21.18 -59.12 -66.57
CA SER A 37 21.23 -59.16 -65.10
C SER A 37 22.12 -58.08 -64.46
N ALA A 38 23.26 -57.75 -65.09
CA ALA A 38 24.17 -56.71 -64.62
C ALA A 38 23.69 -55.27 -64.94
N ALA A 39 22.94 -55.09 -66.03
CA ALA A 39 22.31 -53.81 -66.36
C ALA A 39 21.10 -53.52 -65.46
N PHE A 40 20.29 -54.53 -65.09
CA PHE A 40 19.23 -54.37 -64.10
C PHE A 40 19.76 -54.06 -62.70
N GLY A 41 20.91 -54.62 -62.29
CA GLY A 41 21.57 -54.28 -61.03
C GLY A 41 22.07 -52.84 -60.97
N LYS A 42 22.71 -52.34 -62.04
CA LYS A 42 23.23 -50.95 -62.10
C LYS A 42 22.13 -49.89 -62.25
N VAL A 43 21.03 -50.20 -62.94
CA VAL A 43 19.85 -49.33 -63.00
C VAL A 43 19.12 -49.32 -61.66
N GLY A 44 19.03 -50.48 -60.98
CA GLY A 44 18.53 -50.57 -59.60
C GLY A 44 19.36 -49.76 -58.61
N ASP A 45 20.69 -49.77 -58.72
CA ASP A 45 21.58 -48.98 -57.87
C ASP A 45 21.54 -47.47 -58.19
N ALA A 46 21.35 -47.10 -59.46
CA ALA A 46 21.15 -45.70 -59.85
C ALA A 46 19.79 -45.15 -59.38
N PHE A 47 18.71 -45.94 -59.49
CA PHE A 47 17.40 -45.59 -58.94
C PHE A 47 17.45 -45.48 -57.42
N LYS A 48 18.12 -46.41 -56.72
CA LYS A 48 18.34 -46.32 -55.27
C LYS A 48 19.10 -45.05 -54.87
N ARG A 49 20.14 -44.65 -55.61
CA ARG A 49 20.90 -43.42 -55.33
C ARG A 49 20.09 -42.13 -55.59
N ILE A 50 19.27 -42.10 -56.64
CA ILE A 50 18.38 -40.96 -56.91
C ILE A 50 17.31 -40.86 -55.82
N GLN A 51 16.71 -41.99 -55.44
CA GLN A 51 15.74 -42.07 -54.35
C GLN A 51 16.36 -41.68 -53.00
N ASP A 52 17.56 -42.16 -52.68
CA ASP A 52 18.30 -41.78 -51.48
C ASP A 52 18.65 -40.28 -51.45
N ASN A 53 18.95 -39.67 -52.60
CA ASN A 53 19.21 -38.22 -52.68
C ASN A 53 17.94 -37.38 -52.49
N ILE A 54 16.81 -37.81 -53.07
CA ILE A 54 15.50 -37.16 -52.87
C ILE A 54 15.11 -37.25 -51.39
N GLU A 55 15.19 -38.44 -50.79
CA GLU A 55 14.88 -38.64 -49.37
C GLU A 55 15.80 -37.83 -48.43
N ARG A 56 17.08 -37.66 -48.78
CA ARG A 56 18.01 -36.81 -48.01
C ARG A 56 17.69 -35.32 -48.12
N GLN A 57 17.26 -34.85 -49.31
CA GLN A 57 16.83 -33.47 -49.50
C GLN A 57 15.56 -33.18 -48.69
N GLU A 58 14.57 -34.08 -48.73
CA GLU A 58 13.35 -33.92 -47.93
C GLU A 58 13.64 -33.88 -46.42
N VAL A 59 14.53 -34.74 -45.91
CA VAL A 59 14.96 -34.70 -44.50
C VAL A 59 15.65 -33.37 -44.15
N SER A 60 16.51 -32.85 -45.04
CA SER A 60 17.19 -31.56 -44.86
C SER A 60 16.18 -30.41 -44.80
N ASP A 61 15.20 -30.41 -45.70
CA ASP A 61 14.15 -29.39 -45.77
C ASP A 61 13.26 -29.40 -44.53
N VAL A 62 12.87 -30.60 -44.06
CA VAL A 62 12.11 -30.77 -42.81
C VAL A 62 12.90 -30.20 -41.64
N ASN A 63 14.19 -30.52 -41.52
CA ASN A 63 15.03 -30.00 -40.44
C ASN A 63 15.15 -28.47 -40.52
N ALA A 64 15.38 -27.91 -41.71
CA ALA A 64 15.46 -26.45 -41.90
C ALA A 64 14.16 -25.75 -41.47
N ARG A 65 13.00 -26.31 -41.85
CA ARG A 65 11.69 -25.80 -41.43
C ARG A 65 11.51 -25.89 -39.91
N LEU A 66 11.88 -26.99 -39.27
CA LEU A 66 11.79 -27.15 -37.82
C LEU A 66 12.72 -26.18 -37.06
N TYR A 67 13.93 -25.92 -37.57
CA TYR A 67 14.83 -24.93 -36.97
C TYR A 67 14.27 -23.50 -37.08
N LYS A 68 13.69 -23.15 -38.23
CA LYS A 68 13.02 -21.87 -38.40
C LYS A 68 11.82 -21.75 -37.45
N LEU A 69 11.00 -22.79 -37.39
CA LEU A 69 9.85 -22.85 -36.50
C LEU A 69 10.27 -22.70 -35.03
N ARG A 70 11.38 -23.33 -34.62
CA ARG A 70 11.95 -23.15 -33.28
C ARG A 70 12.29 -21.69 -32.98
N ALA A 71 12.95 -21.01 -33.89
CA ALA A 71 13.33 -19.60 -33.70
C ALA A 71 12.07 -18.72 -33.60
N ASP A 72 11.12 -18.90 -34.52
CA ASP A 72 9.87 -18.14 -34.55
C ASP A 72 9.05 -18.35 -33.27
N TRP A 73 8.92 -19.59 -32.82
CA TRP A 73 8.18 -19.93 -31.59
C TRP A 73 8.89 -19.47 -30.32
N THR A 74 10.21 -19.46 -30.29
CA THR A 74 10.95 -18.93 -29.13
C THR A 74 10.63 -17.43 -28.92
N LEU A 75 10.61 -16.65 -30.00
CA LEU A 75 10.20 -15.24 -29.96
C LEU A 75 8.71 -15.11 -29.64
N HIS A 76 7.86 -15.96 -30.24
CA HIS A 76 6.43 -15.93 -30.01
C HIS A 76 6.06 -16.14 -28.55
N VAL A 77 6.68 -17.12 -27.87
CA VAL A 77 6.46 -17.37 -26.43
C VAL A 77 6.83 -16.13 -25.62
N GLU A 78 7.98 -15.50 -25.89
CA GLU A 78 8.43 -14.32 -25.16
C GLU A 78 7.52 -13.11 -25.37
N GLU A 79 7.13 -12.83 -26.62
CA GLU A 79 6.21 -11.73 -26.95
C GLU A 79 4.83 -11.94 -26.33
N ARG A 80 4.33 -13.17 -26.36
CA ARG A 80 3.03 -13.52 -25.78
C ARG A 80 3.06 -13.41 -24.26
N ALA A 81 4.14 -13.84 -23.61
CA ALA A 81 4.31 -13.72 -22.17
C ALA A 81 4.22 -12.25 -21.72
N ARG A 82 4.88 -11.33 -22.45
CA ARG A 82 4.84 -9.88 -22.15
C ARG A 82 3.46 -9.24 -22.25
N GLN A 83 2.57 -9.81 -23.06
CA GLN A 83 1.20 -9.32 -23.23
C GLN A 83 0.20 -10.02 -22.33
N THR A 84 0.60 -11.10 -21.66
CA THR A 84 -0.27 -11.91 -20.84
C THR A 84 -0.39 -11.29 -19.45
N PRO A 85 -1.60 -11.12 -18.90
CA PRO A 85 -1.76 -10.63 -17.54
C PRO A 85 -1.04 -11.53 -16.52
N PRO A 86 -0.39 -10.95 -15.49
CA PRO A 86 0.18 -11.73 -14.40
C PRO A 86 -0.88 -12.63 -13.75
N GLY A 87 -0.53 -13.90 -13.53
CA GLY A 87 -1.41 -14.90 -12.93
C GLY A 87 -2.32 -15.65 -13.90
N ASP A 88 -2.26 -15.43 -15.22
CA ASP A 88 -2.97 -16.28 -16.19
C ASP A 88 -2.34 -17.68 -16.25
N MET A 89 -2.98 -18.64 -15.56
CA MET A 89 -2.55 -20.04 -15.50
C MET A 89 -2.79 -20.82 -16.79
N SER A 90 -3.44 -20.22 -17.79
CA SER A 90 -3.72 -20.86 -19.08
C SER A 90 -2.61 -20.67 -20.13
N PHE A 91 -1.61 -19.82 -19.85
CA PHE A 91 -0.57 -19.45 -20.80
C PHE A 91 0.15 -20.65 -21.42
N ALA A 92 0.74 -21.54 -20.60
CA ALA A 92 1.53 -22.66 -21.12
C ALA A 92 0.66 -23.71 -21.85
N THR A 93 -0.59 -23.87 -21.42
CA THR A 93 -1.56 -24.77 -22.08
C THR A 93 -1.88 -24.25 -23.48
N LYS A 94 -2.19 -22.96 -23.62
CA LYS A 94 -2.47 -22.33 -24.92
C LYS A 94 -1.28 -22.43 -25.88
N ILE A 95 -0.07 -22.12 -25.42
CA ILE A 95 1.15 -22.25 -26.25
C ILE A 95 1.34 -23.70 -26.73
N ARG A 96 1.06 -24.70 -25.87
CA ARG A 96 1.19 -26.11 -26.24
C ARG A 96 0.18 -26.51 -27.30
N GLU A 97 -1.07 -26.08 -27.16
CA GLU A 97 -2.15 -26.35 -28.11
C GLU A 97 -1.86 -25.70 -29.47
N GLU A 98 -1.50 -24.41 -29.48
CA GLU A 98 -1.19 -23.67 -30.71
C GLU A 98 0.04 -24.24 -31.44
N LEU A 99 1.07 -24.69 -30.71
CA LEU A 99 2.23 -25.36 -31.30
C LEU A 99 1.86 -26.75 -31.84
N ALA A 100 1.00 -27.50 -31.15
CA ALA A 100 0.52 -28.80 -31.63
C ALA A 100 -0.20 -28.64 -32.97
N ASP A 101 -1.13 -27.70 -33.08
CA ASP A 101 -1.85 -27.38 -34.31
C ASP A 101 -0.90 -26.97 -35.45
N THR A 102 0.14 -26.20 -35.13
CA THR A 102 1.12 -25.74 -36.12
C THR A 102 1.98 -26.90 -36.63
N LEU A 103 2.39 -27.80 -35.75
CA LEU A 103 3.14 -29.00 -36.12
C LEU A 103 2.27 -29.99 -36.90
N ASP A 104 1.00 -30.16 -36.53
CA ASP A 104 0.10 -31.07 -37.24
C ASP A 104 -0.15 -30.60 -38.68
N LYS A 105 -0.31 -29.29 -38.90
CA LYS A 105 -0.35 -28.69 -40.24
C LYS A 105 0.94 -28.91 -41.03
N MET A 106 2.10 -28.73 -40.38
CA MET A 106 3.40 -28.96 -41.03
C MET A 106 3.63 -30.43 -41.39
N GLY A 107 3.16 -31.37 -40.56
CA GLY A 107 3.30 -32.80 -40.78
C GLY A 107 2.44 -33.33 -41.93
N ALA A 108 1.31 -32.68 -42.22
CA ALA A 108 0.40 -33.07 -43.31
C ALA A 108 1.05 -33.01 -44.70
N ASP A 109 2.02 -32.11 -44.89
CA ASP A 109 2.73 -31.92 -46.17
C ASP A 109 3.87 -32.93 -46.41
N ILE A 110 4.20 -33.78 -45.42
CA ILE A 110 5.37 -34.65 -45.46
C ILE A 110 4.98 -36.05 -45.93
N GLN A 111 5.42 -36.45 -47.12
CA GLN A 111 5.08 -37.73 -47.74
C GLN A 111 6.16 -38.82 -47.56
N GLY A 112 7.44 -38.46 -47.62
CA GLY A 112 8.55 -39.40 -47.53
C GLY A 112 8.69 -40.03 -46.14
N ARG A 113 8.95 -41.35 -46.08
CA ARG A 113 9.05 -42.09 -44.81
C ARG A 113 10.19 -41.58 -43.92
N ARG A 114 11.39 -41.41 -44.47
CA ARG A 114 12.55 -40.90 -43.72
C ARG A 114 12.34 -39.44 -43.27
N ALA A 115 11.71 -38.63 -44.12
CA ALA A 115 11.35 -37.25 -43.80
C ALA A 115 10.32 -37.18 -42.66
N ARG A 116 9.34 -38.10 -42.65
CA ARG A 116 8.35 -38.24 -41.57
C ARG A 116 9.00 -38.69 -40.25
N GLU A 117 9.89 -39.69 -40.28
CA GLU A 117 10.65 -40.12 -39.10
C GLU A 117 11.50 -38.95 -38.53
N ALA A 118 12.18 -38.18 -39.39
CA ALA A 118 12.94 -37.00 -38.98
C ALA A 118 12.04 -35.89 -38.41
N PHE A 119 10.87 -35.67 -39.03
CA PHE A 119 9.88 -34.72 -38.55
C PHE A 119 9.34 -35.09 -37.17
N GLU A 120 8.91 -36.34 -36.96
CA GLU A 120 8.35 -36.78 -35.69
C GLU A 120 9.36 -36.59 -34.54
N GLN A 121 10.63 -36.94 -34.76
CA GLN A 121 11.68 -36.74 -33.77
C GLN A 121 11.94 -35.25 -33.49
N GLY A 122 12.03 -34.44 -34.54
CA GLY A 122 12.29 -33.00 -34.41
C GLY A 122 11.11 -32.23 -33.81
N ALA A 123 9.88 -32.59 -34.18
CA ALA A 123 8.65 -32.05 -33.63
C ALA A 123 8.50 -32.40 -32.15
N ALA A 124 8.83 -33.64 -31.74
CA ALA A 124 8.82 -34.03 -30.34
C ALA A 124 9.83 -33.19 -29.51
N ARG A 125 11.05 -32.99 -30.03
CA ARG A 125 12.05 -32.13 -29.38
C ARG A 125 11.59 -30.68 -29.29
N LEU A 126 11.00 -30.15 -30.36
CA LEU A 126 10.48 -28.79 -30.37
C LEU A 126 9.33 -28.61 -29.36
N ARG A 127 8.38 -29.56 -29.32
CA ARG A 127 7.29 -29.55 -28.33
C ARG A 127 7.82 -29.54 -26.91
N ALA A 128 8.85 -30.35 -26.61
CA ALA A 128 9.47 -30.40 -25.29
C ALA A 128 10.14 -29.07 -24.93
N ASP A 129 10.96 -28.52 -25.83
CA ASP A 129 11.71 -27.28 -25.59
C ASP A 129 10.78 -26.07 -25.39
N ILE A 130 9.77 -25.92 -26.27
CA ILE A 130 8.80 -24.82 -26.17
C ILE A 130 7.88 -25.00 -24.95
N SER A 131 7.47 -26.24 -24.62
CA SER A 131 6.68 -26.49 -23.41
C SER A 131 7.45 -26.11 -22.15
N LEU A 132 8.76 -26.40 -22.09
CA LEU A 132 9.61 -26.01 -20.97
C LEU A 132 9.73 -24.48 -20.87
N SER A 133 9.97 -23.81 -22.01
CA SER A 133 10.03 -22.35 -22.06
C SER A 133 8.70 -21.71 -21.63
N ALA A 134 7.57 -22.21 -22.12
CA ALA A 134 6.25 -21.72 -21.76
C ALA A 134 5.93 -21.94 -20.28
N ALA A 135 6.30 -23.08 -19.71
CA ALA A 135 6.16 -23.35 -18.28
C ALA A 135 7.01 -22.41 -17.42
N GLN A 136 8.23 -22.09 -17.84
CA GLN A 136 9.09 -21.11 -17.17
C GLN A 136 8.45 -19.71 -17.18
N MET A 137 7.93 -19.27 -18.33
CA MET A 137 7.22 -17.98 -18.43
C MET A 137 5.95 -17.94 -17.58
N GLN A 138 5.18 -19.03 -17.54
CA GLN A 138 4.01 -19.12 -16.66
C GLN A 138 4.40 -19.03 -15.18
N ALA A 139 5.51 -19.65 -14.77
CA ALA A 139 6.02 -19.51 -13.41
C ALA A 139 6.43 -18.05 -13.10
N GLN A 140 7.01 -17.33 -14.06
CA GLN A 140 7.34 -15.91 -13.91
C GLN A 140 6.07 -15.04 -13.76
N LEU A 141 5.05 -15.25 -14.59
CA LEU A 141 3.77 -14.56 -14.48
C LEU A 141 3.07 -14.85 -13.15
N ALA A 142 3.19 -16.07 -12.63
CA ALA A 142 2.68 -16.45 -11.32
C ALA A 142 3.45 -15.73 -10.19
N ALA A 143 4.78 -15.65 -10.29
CA ALA A 143 5.61 -14.93 -9.34
C ALA A 143 5.30 -13.42 -9.32
N GLU A 144 5.12 -12.81 -10.50
CA GLU A 144 4.71 -11.40 -10.61
C GLU A 144 3.35 -11.15 -9.96
N LYS A 145 2.38 -12.05 -10.21
CA LYS A 145 1.07 -11.98 -9.54
C LYS A 145 1.21 -12.10 -8.02
N ALA A 146 2.04 -13.01 -7.53
CA ALA A 146 2.30 -13.17 -6.11
C ALA A 146 2.90 -11.88 -5.51
N SER A 147 3.84 -11.21 -6.20
CA SER A 147 4.37 -9.92 -5.74
C SER A 147 3.30 -8.82 -5.67
N LEU A 148 2.38 -8.76 -6.65
CA LEU A 148 1.25 -7.82 -6.63
C LEU A 148 0.30 -8.11 -5.46
N ASP A 149 -0.06 -9.38 -5.26
CA ASP A 149 -0.95 -9.81 -4.18
C ASP A 149 -0.33 -9.58 -2.80
N TYR A 150 1.00 -9.72 -2.68
CA TYR A 150 1.72 -9.36 -1.46
C TYR A 150 1.55 -7.88 -1.11
N GLY A 151 1.65 -6.98 -2.09
CA GLY A 151 1.45 -5.54 -1.86
C GLY A 151 0.05 -5.25 -1.32
N VAL A 152 -0.97 -5.86 -1.90
CA VAL A 152 -2.37 -5.73 -1.44
C VAL A 152 -2.54 -6.30 -0.03
N LEU A 153 -1.99 -7.47 0.24
CA LEU A 153 -1.99 -8.09 1.57
C LEU A 153 -1.36 -7.16 2.60
N LEU A 154 -0.18 -6.62 2.29
CA LEU A 154 0.59 -5.76 3.17
C LEU A 154 -0.21 -4.48 3.50
N ASP A 155 -0.71 -3.78 2.49
CA ASP A 155 -1.46 -2.53 2.70
C ASP A 155 -2.77 -2.74 3.46
N ALA A 156 -3.54 -3.78 3.11
CA ALA A 156 -4.77 -4.12 3.82
C ALA A 156 -4.51 -4.46 5.29
N SER A 157 -3.46 -5.23 5.55
CA SER A 157 -3.08 -5.66 6.91
C SER A 157 -2.55 -4.50 7.75
N ARG A 158 -1.71 -3.63 7.18
CA ARG A 158 -1.21 -2.41 7.88
C ARG A 158 -2.37 -1.52 8.32
N ASN A 159 -3.34 -1.28 7.43
CA ASN A 159 -4.53 -0.50 7.77
C ASN A 159 -5.38 -1.18 8.85
N THR A 160 -5.51 -2.51 8.80
CA THR A 160 -6.24 -3.27 9.82
C THR A 160 -5.56 -3.14 11.18
N LEU A 161 -4.24 -3.39 11.24
CA LEU A 161 -3.46 -3.34 12.49
C LEU A 161 -3.34 -1.93 13.07
N LEU A 162 -3.37 -0.91 12.21
CA LEU A 162 -3.41 0.48 12.66
C LEU A 162 -4.73 0.83 13.38
N ASN A 163 -5.83 0.19 12.99
CA ASN A 163 -7.16 0.41 13.57
C ASN A 163 -7.48 -0.56 14.72
N ASP A 164 -7.01 -1.81 14.62
CA ASP A 164 -7.12 -2.82 15.67
C ASP A 164 -5.77 -3.53 15.90
N PRO A 165 -4.90 -2.94 16.74
CA PRO A 165 -3.60 -3.51 17.06
C PRO A 165 -3.66 -4.83 17.84
N THR A 166 -4.80 -5.17 18.44
CA THR A 166 -4.92 -6.37 19.28
C THR A 166 -4.82 -7.66 18.48
N GLN A 167 -5.04 -7.57 17.16
CA GLN A 167 -4.97 -8.69 16.23
C GLN A 167 -3.56 -8.94 15.68
N TYR A 168 -2.53 -8.22 16.16
CA TYR A 168 -1.15 -8.34 15.65
C TYR A 168 -0.65 -9.79 15.57
N ASP A 169 -0.74 -10.54 16.68
CA ASP A 169 -0.17 -11.88 16.76
C ASP A 169 -0.89 -12.88 15.83
N SER A 170 -2.22 -12.77 15.70
CA SER A 170 -2.99 -13.63 14.81
C SER A 170 -2.77 -13.29 13.34
N PHE A 171 -2.74 -12.01 12.97
CA PHE A 171 -2.48 -11.56 11.61
C PHE A 171 -1.07 -11.89 11.16
N LEU A 172 -0.07 -11.65 12.02
CA LEU A 172 1.30 -11.98 11.70
C LEU A 172 1.45 -13.49 11.49
N LYS A 173 0.90 -14.31 12.38
CA LYS A 173 0.95 -15.77 12.24
C LYS A 173 0.30 -16.24 10.94
N GLN A 174 -0.85 -15.69 10.57
CA GLN A 174 -1.55 -16.03 9.34
C GLN A 174 -0.74 -15.60 8.10
N ALA A 175 -0.27 -14.35 8.05
CA ALA A 175 0.53 -13.86 6.92
C ALA A 175 1.82 -14.67 6.73
N LEU A 176 2.49 -15.02 7.83
CA LEU A 176 3.68 -15.87 7.80
C LEU A 176 3.38 -17.30 7.37
N HIS A 177 2.22 -17.84 7.74
CA HIS A 177 1.78 -19.14 7.24
C HIS A 177 1.58 -19.09 5.73
N ASP A 178 0.86 -18.08 5.23
CA ASP A 178 0.51 -17.97 3.81
C ASP A 178 1.74 -17.74 2.92
N LEU A 179 2.71 -16.93 3.39
CA LEU A 179 3.99 -16.74 2.70
C LEU A 179 4.83 -18.01 2.60
N ASN A 180 4.68 -18.93 3.56
CA ASN A 180 5.47 -20.16 3.64
C ASN A 180 4.70 -21.41 3.19
N ASP A 181 3.43 -21.27 2.78
CA ASP A 181 2.64 -22.40 2.32
C ASP A 181 3.20 -22.94 0.99
N PRO A 182 3.68 -24.20 0.94
CA PRO A 182 4.22 -24.80 -0.28
C PRO A 182 3.17 -24.96 -1.39
N ARG A 183 1.88 -24.87 -1.05
CA ARG A 183 0.75 -24.91 -2.00
C ARG A 183 0.10 -23.53 -2.20
N GLY A 184 0.60 -22.51 -1.51
CA GLY A 184 0.06 -21.15 -1.58
C GLY A 184 0.50 -20.39 -2.82
N GLY A 185 -0.07 -19.19 -3.01
CA GLY A 185 0.25 -18.31 -4.15
C GLY A 185 1.72 -17.86 -4.19
N PHE A 186 2.41 -17.86 -3.05
CA PHE A 186 3.82 -17.47 -2.90
C PHE A 186 4.80 -18.63 -3.11
N SER A 187 4.31 -19.84 -3.39
CA SER A 187 5.14 -21.04 -3.57
C SER A 187 6.15 -20.91 -4.72
N ASN A 188 5.81 -20.15 -5.76
CA ASN A 188 6.65 -19.91 -6.94
C ASN A 188 7.78 -18.88 -6.70
N LEU A 189 7.77 -18.19 -5.56
CA LEU A 189 8.86 -17.28 -5.21
C LEU A 189 10.09 -18.05 -4.75
N ASP A 190 11.28 -17.56 -5.07
CA ASP A 190 12.52 -18.13 -4.56
C ASP A 190 12.67 -17.90 -3.05
N ALA A 191 13.52 -18.72 -2.42
CA ALA A 191 13.68 -18.72 -0.97
C ALA A 191 14.20 -17.38 -0.42
N LYS A 192 15.06 -16.67 -1.18
CA LYS A 192 15.61 -15.37 -0.75
C LYS A 192 14.51 -14.32 -0.75
N THR A 193 13.71 -14.26 -1.82
CA THR A 193 12.57 -13.35 -1.91
C THR A 193 11.55 -13.62 -0.81
N ARG A 194 11.19 -14.89 -0.54
CA ARG A 194 10.28 -15.22 0.58
C ARG A 194 10.80 -14.80 1.94
N ALA A 195 12.10 -14.98 2.20
CA ALA A 195 12.72 -14.55 3.45
C ALA A 195 12.69 -13.01 3.61
N GLU A 196 12.92 -12.28 2.52
CA GLU A 196 12.81 -10.82 2.49
C GLU A 196 11.38 -10.36 2.77
N LEU A 197 10.38 -10.92 2.07
CA LEU A 197 8.96 -10.63 2.31
C LEU A 197 8.55 -10.97 3.75
N THR A 198 9.07 -12.07 4.30
CA THR A 198 8.83 -12.46 5.70
C THR A 198 9.35 -11.39 6.68
N ARG A 199 10.58 -10.90 6.47
CA ARG A 199 11.18 -9.85 7.28
C ARG A 199 10.38 -8.54 7.17
N THR A 200 10.06 -8.12 5.94
CA THR A 200 9.27 -6.91 5.69
C THR A 200 7.88 -6.99 6.32
N THR A 201 7.23 -8.16 6.26
CA THR A 201 5.90 -8.38 6.87
C THR A 201 5.95 -8.18 8.37
N ARG A 202 6.94 -8.78 9.05
CA ARG A 202 7.14 -8.61 10.51
C ARG A 202 7.28 -7.14 10.87
N GLU A 203 8.20 -6.47 10.20
CA GLU A 203 8.55 -5.07 10.48
C GLU A 203 7.36 -4.12 10.26
N GLU A 204 6.71 -4.20 9.10
CA GLU A 204 5.60 -3.30 8.76
C GLU A 204 4.33 -3.59 9.57
N PHE A 205 4.07 -4.86 9.92
CA PHE A 205 2.95 -5.20 10.80
C PHE A 205 3.21 -4.68 12.21
N ALA A 206 4.41 -4.91 12.76
CA ALA A 206 4.77 -4.44 14.10
C ALA A 206 4.68 -2.91 14.18
N LYS A 207 5.24 -2.22 13.17
CA LYS A 207 5.19 -0.76 13.06
C LYS A 207 3.75 -0.25 13.03
N SER A 208 2.88 -0.85 12.22
CA SER A 208 1.49 -0.43 12.08
C SER A 208 0.68 -0.69 13.36
N ALA A 209 0.87 -1.86 13.98
CA ALA A 209 0.24 -2.20 15.25
C ALA A 209 0.68 -1.24 16.37
N VAL A 210 1.97 -0.96 16.50
CA VAL A 210 2.47 0.00 17.50
C VAL A 210 1.94 1.40 17.23
N GLN A 211 1.89 1.85 15.98
CA GLN A 211 1.29 3.15 15.64
C GLN A 211 -0.19 3.22 16.03
N GLY A 212 -0.95 2.13 15.83
CA GLY A 212 -2.33 2.04 16.29
C GLY A 212 -2.44 2.06 17.82
N LEU A 213 -1.54 1.37 18.53
CA LEU A 213 -1.47 1.44 19.99
C LEU A 213 -1.15 2.85 20.48
N ILE A 214 -0.24 3.58 19.82
CA ILE A 214 0.09 4.97 20.16
C ILE A 214 -1.15 5.86 20.04
N ARG A 215 -1.98 5.65 19.01
CA ARG A 215 -3.23 6.41 18.84
C ARG A 215 -4.28 6.08 19.88
N LEU A 216 -4.35 4.82 20.32
CA LEU A 216 -5.37 4.35 21.26
C LEU A 216 -5.00 4.65 22.72
N ASN A 217 -3.75 4.40 23.09
CA ASN A 217 -3.21 4.60 24.43
C ASN A 217 -1.66 4.70 24.34
N PRO A 218 -1.11 5.92 24.29
CA PRO A 218 0.31 6.10 24.05
C PRO A 218 1.20 5.68 25.23
N GLU A 219 0.70 5.76 26.48
CA GLU A 219 1.41 5.23 27.66
C GLU A 219 1.55 3.70 27.60
N PHE A 220 0.48 2.99 27.23
CA PHE A 220 0.53 1.55 27.05
C PHE A 220 1.46 1.16 25.90
N ALA A 221 1.41 1.88 24.77
CA ALA A 221 2.31 1.66 23.65
C ALA A 221 3.79 1.83 24.05
N ARG A 222 4.12 2.89 24.80
CA ARG A 222 5.47 3.11 25.32
C ARG A 222 5.94 1.93 26.18
N LYS A 223 5.11 1.48 27.13
CA LYS A 223 5.42 0.32 27.98
C LYS A 223 5.65 -0.97 27.19
N GLN A 224 4.87 -1.22 26.14
CA GLN A 224 5.04 -2.40 25.26
C GLN A 224 6.32 -2.34 24.43
N LEU A 225 6.73 -1.15 24.00
CA LEU A 225 8.01 -0.95 23.32
C LEU A 225 9.19 -1.13 24.29
N GLU A 226 9.10 -0.57 25.50
CA GLU A 226 10.13 -0.69 26.54
C GLU A 226 10.28 -2.12 27.06
N SER A 227 9.19 -2.90 27.14
CA SER A 227 9.23 -4.30 27.57
C SER A 227 9.92 -5.24 26.58
N GLY A 228 10.19 -4.78 25.36
CA GLY A 228 10.85 -5.54 24.32
C GLY A 228 9.93 -6.48 23.54
N ARG A 229 8.59 -6.34 23.66
CA ARG A 229 7.62 -7.20 22.94
C ARG A 229 7.89 -7.24 21.43
N PHE A 230 8.31 -6.13 20.85
CA PHE A 230 8.49 -5.97 19.41
C PHE A 230 9.95 -6.06 18.96
N ASP A 231 10.90 -6.41 19.85
CA ASP A 231 12.35 -6.36 19.54
C ASP A 231 12.79 -7.41 18.52
N VAL A 232 11.98 -8.44 18.32
CA VAL A 232 12.22 -9.47 17.30
C VAL A 232 11.80 -8.97 15.90
N ASP A 233 10.83 -8.09 15.84
CA ASP A 233 10.18 -7.68 14.58
C ASP A 233 10.56 -6.24 14.17
N LEU A 234 11.01 -5.40 15.10
CA LEU A 234 11.43 -4.02 14.86
C LEU A 234 12.95 -3.85 15.03
N ASP A 235 13.56 -3.10 14.13
CA ASP A 235 14.93 -2.62 14.34
C ASP A 235 15.02 -1.52 15.40
N ALA A 236 16.24 -1.25 15.88
CA ALA A 236 16.49 -0.29 16.95
C ALA A 236 16.07 1.13 16.57
N ASP A 237 16.27 1.53 15.32
CA ASP A 237 15.97 2.88 14.84
C ASP A 237 14.45 3.13 14.75
N THR A 238 13.71 2.15 14.23
CA THR A 238 12.24 2.18 14.13
C THR A 238 11.62 2.13 15.52
N LYS A 239 12.14 1.28 16.41
CA LYS A 239 11.72 1.26 17.82
C LYS A 239 11.93 2.62 18.48
N ALA A 240 13.11 3.23 18.32
CA ALA A 240 13.40 4.55 18.88
C ALA A 240 12.50 5.65 18.30
N ALA A 241 12.17 5.59 17.00
CA ALA A 241 11.22 6.51 16.37
C ALA A 241 9.80 6.35 16.94
N LEU A 242 9.33 5.12 17.13
CA LEU A 242 8.01 4.84 17.70
C LEU A 242 7.93 5.25 19.17
N LEU A 243 9.00 5.08 19.95
CA LEU A 243 9.09 5.59 21.33
C LEU A 243 8.96 7.11 21.37
N ARG A 244 9.68 7.84 20.50
CA ARG A 244 9.54 9.31 20.39
C ARG A 244 8.12 9.71 20.02
N ASN A 245 7.48 8.99 19.09
CA ASN A 245 6.09 9.27 18.71
C ASN A 245 5.12 9.05 19.89
N ALA A 246 5.33 8.00 20.68
CA ALA A 246 4.55 7.75 21.90
C ALA A 246 4.73 8.89 22.92
N GLU A 247 5.96 9.35 23.16
CA GLU A 247 6.22 10.48 24.07
C GLU A 247 5.56 11.79 23.61
N VAL A 248 5.60 12.06 22.31
CA VAL A 248 4.93 13.24 21.73
C VAL A 248 3.42 13.14 21.92
N ALA A 249 2.83 11.97 21.68
CA ALA A 249 1.40 11.75 21.88
C ALA A 249 0.99 11.92 23.36
N ILE A 250 1.77 11.39 24.31
CA ILE A 250 1.53 11.56 25.75
C ILE A 250 1.53 13.05 26.14
N ARG A 251 2.55 13.80 25.68
CA ARG A 251 2.63 15.25 25.96
C ARG A 251 1.47 16.02 25.32
N ALA A 252 1.05 15.62 24.12
CA ALA A 252 -0.08 16.23 23.44
C ALA A 252 -1.40 15.98 24.21
N GLU A 253 -1.65 14.75 24.68
CA GLU A 253 -2.81 14.43 25.50
C GLU A 253 -2.84 15.23 26.81
N ALA A 254 -1.71 15.31 27.52
CA ALA A 254 -1.62 16.10 28.75
C ALA A 254 -1.89 17.59 28.49
N THR A 255 -1.34 18.14 27.40
CA THR A 255 -1.57 19.54 27.01
C THR A 255 -3.03 19.80 26.65
N GLU A 256 -3.67 18.88 25.92
CA GLU A 256 -5.07 19.01 25.52
C GLU A 256 -6.02 18.89 26.71
N GLN A 257 -5.73 17.98 27.65
CA GLN A 257 -6.48 17.88 28.91
C GLN A 257 -6.38 19.16 29.74
N GLU A 258 -5.19 19.76 29.85
CA GLU A 258 -5.02 21.05 30.53
C GLU A 258 -5.77 22.18 29.83
N ARG A 259 -5.73 22.23 28.49
CA ARG A 259 -6.48 23.23 27.72
C ARG A 259 -7.98 23.07 27.90
N ALA A 260 -8.50 21.86 27.74
CA ALA A 260 -9.91 21.56 27.93
C ALA A 260 -10.37 21.92 29.35
N ARG A 261 -9.56 21.64 30.37
CA ARG A 261 -9.84 22.05 31.75
C ARG A 261 -9.88 23.56 31.91
N ARG A 262 -8.89 24.30 31.39
CA ARG A 262 -8.86 25.77 31.46
C ARG A 262 -10.03 26.40 30.70
N GLU A 263 -10.41 25.85 29.56
CA GLU A 263 -11.57 26.31 28.79
C GLU A 263 -12.89 26.02 29.50
N ALA A 264 -13.01 24.87 30.17
CA ALA A 264 -14.16 24.56 31.01
C ALA A 264 -14.25 25.53 32.20
N GLU A 265 -13.14 25.75 32.92
CA GLU A 265 -13.07 26.71 34.03
C GLU A 265 -13.41 28.14 33.57
N ARG A 266 -12.92 28.57 32.40
CA ARG A 266 -13.26 29.89 31.83
C ARG A 266 -14.74 29.98 31.47
N LYS A 267 -15.32 28.95 30.83
CA LYS A 267 -16.76 28.93 30.51
C LYS A 267 -17.63 28.95 31.77
N GLU A 268 -17.20 28.25 32.82
CA GLU A 268 -17.88 28.29 34.12
C GLU A 268 -17.80 29.69 34.75
N GLN A 269 -16.63 30.34 34.69
CA GLN A 269 -16.47 31.72 35.17
C GLN A 269 -17.33 32.71 34.37
N GLU A 270 -17.29 32.67 33.04
CA GLU A 270 -18.11 33.52 32.17
C GLU A 270 -19.62 33.29 32.42
N ALA A 271 -20.04 32.05 32.65
CA ALA A 271 -21.43 31.73 32.99
C ALA A 271 -21.82 32.27 34.38
N GLN A 272 -20.94 32.15 35.37
CA GLN A 272 -21.14 32.70 36.71
C GLN A 272 -21.18 34.23 36.70
N GLU A 273 -20.31 34.89 35.93
CA GLU A 273 -20.30 36.34 35.76
C GLU A 273 -21.58 36.83 35.07
N ALA A 274 -22.00 36.19 33.99
CA ALA A 274 -23.26 36.53 33.31
C ALA A 274 -24.49 36.32 34.22
N GLU A 275 -24.50 35.27 35.03
CA GLU A 275 -25.56 35.04 36.01
C GLU A 275 -25.53 36.10 37.13
N ALA A 276 -24.35 36.45 37.63
CA ALA A 276 -24.18 37.51 38.63
C ALA A 276 -24.65 38.87 38.09
N ASP A 277 -24.27 39.25 36.88
CA ASP A 277 -24.72 40.47 36.22
C ASP A 277 -26.25 40.50 36.07
N GLY A 278 -26.86 39.37 35.74
CA GLY A 278 -28.31 39.21 35.70
C GLY A 278 -28.97 39.42 37.07
N LEU A 279 -28.38 38.90 38.15
CA LEU A 279 -28.87 39.11 39.51
C LEU A 279 -28.66 40.57 39.97
N TYR A 280 -27.54 41.21 39.62
CA TYR A 280 -27.30 42.63 39.91
C TYR A 280 -28.32 43.52 39.20
N ALA A 281 -28.64 43.24 37.94
CA ALA A 281 -29.67 43.98 37.22
C ALA A 281 -31.05 43.87 37.90
N LYS A 282 -31.44 42.68 38.36
CA LYS A 282 -32.67 42.47 39.13
C LYS A 282 -32.63 43.14 40.50
N PHE A 283 -31.46 43.19 41.15
CA PHE A 283 -31.28 43.89 42.42
C PHE A 283 -31.49 45.39 42.26
N ALA A 284 -30.88 45.98 41.23
CA ALA A 284 -31.06 47.40 40.89
C ALA A 284 -32.53 47.75 40.60
N ALA A 285 -33.26 46.86 39.93
CA ALA A 285 -34.69 47.00 39.68
C ALA A 285 -35.57 46.79 40.93
N GLY A 286 -35.02 46.25 42.03
CA GLY A 286 -35.78 45.92 43.25
C GLY A 286 -36.59 44.63 43.16
N GLU A 287 -36.36 43.81 42.13
CA GLU A 287 -37.11 42.57 41.86
C GLU A 287 -36.37 41.31 42.33
N LEU A 288 -35.12 41.45 42.78
CA LEU A 288 -34.30 40.31 43.20
C LEU A 288 -34.85 39.65 44.47
N THR A 289 -35.17 38.36 44.37
CA THR A 289 -35.64 37.57 45.52
C THR A 289 -34.55 36.69 46.11
N MET A 290 -34.66 36.40 47.41
CA MET A 290 -33.73 35.47 48.10
C MET A 290 -33.75 34.06 47.49
N LYS A 291 -34.88 33.64 46.91
CA LYS A 291 -35.01 32.35 46.23
C LYS A 291 -34.12 32.27 45.00
N GLU A 292 -34.09 33.31 44.17
CA GLU A 292 -33.24 33.37 42.98
C GLU A 292 -31.75 33.36 43.33
N VAL A 293 -31.35 34.02 44.42
CA VAL A 293 -29.96 33.99 44.92
C VAL A 293 -29.58 32.58 45.39
N LEU A 294 -30.49 31.87 46.05
CA LEU A 294 -30.26 30.51 46.54
C LEU A 294 -30.18 29.49 45.38
N ASP A 295 -31.03 29.65 44.38
CA ASP A 295 -31.13 28.77 43.22
C ASP A 295 -30.01 29.02 42.18
N SER A 296 -29.25 30.11 42.29
CA SER A 296 -28.16 30.44 41.36
C SER A 296 -27.00 29.44 41.37
N SER A 297 -26.17 29.42 40.32
CA SER A 297 -24.97 28.55 40.26
C SER A 297 -23.73 29.16 40.92
N LEU A 298 -23.86 30.35 41.52
CA LEU A 298 -22.75 31.10 42.10
C LEU A 298 -22.04 30.37 43.26
N PRO A 299 -20.72 30.53 43.40
CA PRO A 299 -19.96 29.94 44.50
C PRO A 299 -20.39 30.50 45.87
N ALA A 300 -20.29 29.67 46.91
CA ALA A 300 -20.68 30.05 48.27
C ALA A 300 -19.67 31.00 48.95
N PHE A 301 -18.42 31.04 48.47
CA PHE A 301 -17.32 31.84 49.02
C PHE A 301 -16.52 32.47 47.88
N GLY A 302 -16.20 33.78 47.96
CA GLY A 302 -15.49 34.54 46.92
C GLY A 302 -16.08 35.94 46.66
N ASP A 303 -15.46 36.70 45.75
CA ASP A 303 -15.82 38.10 45.44
C ASP A 303 -17.19 38.25 44.75
N ILE A 304 -17.68 37.20 44.07
CA ILE A 304 -19.01 37.12 43.42
C ILE A 304 -19.83 35.98 44.05
N SER A 305 -19.95 35.99 45.37
CA SER A 305 -20.55 34.88 46.12
C SER A 305 -22.04 35.06 46.40
N LYS A 306 -22.75 33.94 46.55
CA LYS A 306 -24.15 33.94 47.06
C LYS A 306 -24.27 34.69 48.38
N GLU A 307 -23.27 34.56 49.25
CA GLU A 307 -23.24 35.22 50.55
C GLU A 307 -23.22 36.76 50.42
N ARG A 308 -22.55 37.30 49.39
CA ARG A 308 -22.56 38.75 49.10
C ARG A 308 -23.97 39.23 48.73
N PHE A 309 -24.65 38.53 47.82
CA PHE A 309 -26.04 38.84 47.44
C PHE A 309 -27.01 38.75 48.62
N ARG A 310 -26.86 37.73 49.48
CA ARG A 310 -27.65 37.62 50.72
C ARG A 310 -27.49 38.84 51.61
N ARG A 311 -26.26 39.36 51.76
CA ARG A 311 -25.98 40.57 52.55
C ARG A 311 -26.58 41.82 51.91
N LEU A 312 -26.54 41.95 50.59
CA LEU A 312 -27.16 43.06 49.86
C LEU A 312 -28.68 43.09 50.08
N ILE A 313 -29.36 41.95 49.91
CA ILE A 313 -30.81 41.84 50.16
C ILE A 313 -31.13 42.10 51.64
N ALA A 314 -30.37 41.51 52.56
CA ALA A 314 -30.61 41.69 54.00
C ALA A 314 -30.42 43.16 54.45
N GLN A 315 -29.54 43.90 53.79
CA GLN A 315 -29.36 45.33 54.03
C GLN A 315 -30.51 46.16 53.46
N GLU A 316 -31.04 45.81 52.29
CA GLU A 316 -32.24 46.45 51.73
C GLU A 316 -33.46 46.25 52.64
N VAL A 317 -33.69 45.04 53.17
CA VAL A 317 -34.79 44.79 54.11
C VAL A 317 -34.64 45.59 55.42
N LYS A 318 -33.40 45.90 55.84
CA LYS A 318 -33.13 46.73 57.03
C LYS A 318 -33.24 48.24 56.75
N SER A 319 -33.14 48.69 55.50
CA SER A 319 -33.14 50.10 55.13
C SER A 319 -34.53 50.76 55.16
N GLU A 320 -35.60 49.99 55.46
CA GLU A 320 -36.94 50.52 55.75
C GLU A 320 -36.97 51.50 56.95
N THR A 321 -35.93 51.47 57.80
CA THR A 321 -35.59 52.58 58.70
C THR A 321 -34.52 53.45 58.06
N PRO A 322 -34.71 54.79 57.92
CA PRO A 322 -33.74 55.66 57.27
C PRO A 322 -32.40 55.55 58.01
N ALA A 323 -31.38 55.09 57.31
CA ALA A 323 -30.03 55.08 57.84
C ALA A 323 -29.67 56.53 58.19
N ASN A 324 -29.34 56.78 59.46
CA ASN A 324 -28.80 58.07 59.90
C ASN A 324 -27.37 58.22 59.37
N ILE A 325 -27.23 58.46 58.07
CA ILE A 325 -25.95 58.72 57.42
C ILE A 325 -25.52 60.13 57.82
N SER A 326 -24.41 60.24 58.54
CA SER A 326 -23.87 61.54 58.91
C SER A 326 -23.38 62.28 57.66
N ARG A 327 -23.56 63.61 57.60
CA ARG A 327 -23.07 64.45 56.49
C ARG A 327 -21.56 64.28 56.24
N GLN A 328 -20.79 63.98 57.28
CA GLN A 328 -19.35 63.70 57.18
C GLN A 328 -19.09 62.40 56.42
N THR A 329 -19.89 61.36 56.66
CA THR A 329 -19.77 60.08 55.96
C THR A 329 -20.07 60.24 54.47
N THR A 330 -21.09 61.03 54.13
CA THR A 330 -21.46 61.32 52.73
C THR A 330 -20.40 62.17 52.02
N ALA A 331 -19.89 63.21 52.69
CA ALA A 331 -18.84 64.07 52.13
C ALA A 331 -17.54 63.28 51.88
N HIS A 332 -17.12 62.45 52.84
CA HIS A 332 -15.93 61.61 52.66
C HIS A 332 -16.09 60.57 51.54
N LEU A 333 -17.28 60.02 51.34
CA LEU A 333 -17.51 59.09 50.25
C LEU A 333 -17.48 59.79 48.88
N MET A 334 -18.08 60.98 48.79
CA MET A 334 -18.06 61.78 47.57
C MET A 334 -16.64 62.27 47.23
N GLU A 335 -15.85 62.60 48.24
CA GLU A 335 -14.43 62.94 48.09
C GLU A 335 -13.62 61.73 47.63
N ALA A 336 -13.88 60.55 48.20
CA ALA A 336 -13.27 59.29 47.80
C ALA A 336 -13.63 58.88 46.35
N ILE A 337 -14.85 59.14 45.87
CA ILE A 337 -15.23 58.84 44.49
C ILE A 337 -14.51 59.77 43.49
N HIS A 338 -14.36 61.05 43.83
CA HIS A 338 -13.75 62.06 42.96
C HIS A 338 -12.24 62.22 43.16
N ALA A 339 -11.60 61.39 43.98
CA ALA A 339 -10.18 61.50 44.27
C ALA A 339 -9.30 61.28 43.00
N PRO A 340 -8.09 61.85 42.95
CA PRO A 340 -7.12 61.61 41.87
C PRO A 340 -6.82 60.11 41.70
N GLU A 341 -6.47 59.66 40.49
CA GLU A 341 -6.22 58.23 40.23
C GLU A 341 -5.12 57.61 41.09
N ASP A 342 -4.18 58.43 41.57
CA ASP A 342 -3.07 58.01 42.42
C ASP A 342 -3.43 58.00 43.93
N ASP A 343 -4.64 58.41 44.31
CA ASP A 343 -5.05 58.46 45.71
C ASP A 343 -5.47 57.07 46.23
N PRO A 344 -4.89 56.58 47.34
CA PRO A 344 -5.28 55.30 47.96
C PRO A 344 -6.70 55.28 48.53
N ARG A 345 -7.34 56.45 48.70
CA ARG A 345 -8.72 56.56 49.16
C ARG A 345 -9.73 56.56 48.02
N LYS A 346 -9.27 56.54 46.76
CA LYS A 346 -10.15 56.55 45.61
C LYS A 346 -11.01 55.28 45.59
N VAL A 347 -12.31 55.44 45.39
CA VAL A 347 -13.19 54.31 45.08
C VAL A 347 -12.96 53.92 43.61
N ARG A 348 -12.37 52.75 43.38
CA ARG A 348 -11.88 52.31 42.05
C ARG A 348 -12.76 51.27 41.38
N SER A 349 -13.70 50.67 42.12
CA SER A 349 -14.56 49.62 41.59
C SER A 349 -15.99 49.74 42.11
N VAL A 350 -16.92 49.18 41.34
CA VAL A 350 -18.33 49.03 41.76
C VAL A 350 -18.44 48.20 43.04
N GLN A 351 -17.54 47.22 43.22
CA GLN A 351 -17.46 46.39 44.42
C GLN A 351 -17.19 47.20 45.70
N GLU A 352 -16.34 48.23 45.63
CA GLU A 352 -16.06 49.10 46.77
C GLU A 352 -17.27 49.98 47.14
N LEU A 353 -18.14 50.32 46.18
CA LEU A 353 -19.40 51.01 46.46
C LEU A 353 -20.42 50.07 47.12
N GLU A 354 -20.57 48.85 46.61
CA GLU A 354 -21.44 47.83 47.20
C GLU A 354 -21.06 47.51 48.65
N ASP A 355 -19.76 47.42 48.96
CA ASP A 355 -19.29 47.19 50.32
C ASP A 355 -19.67 48.33 51.27
N GLN A 356 -19.72 49.58 50.79
CA GLN A 356 -20.18 50.72 51.59
C GLN A 356 -21.69 50.69 51.79
N PHE A 357 -22.45 50.19 50.80
CA PHE A 357 -23.88 49.92 50.93
C PHE A 357 -24.16 48.81 51.95
N ILE A 358 -23.48 47.67 51.88
CA ILE A 358 -23.58 46.57 52.86
C ILE A 358 -23.24 47.06 54.27
N ARG A 359 -22.28 47.98 54.42
CA ARG A 359 -21.91 48.58 55.71
C ARG A 359 -22.90 49.66 56.20
N GLY A 360 -23.99 49.91 55.46
CA GLY A 360 -25.01 50.89 55.79
C GLY A 360 -24.54 52.35 55.69
N ARG A 361 -23.47 52.60 54.94
CA ARG A 361 -22.92 53.96 54.71
C ARG A 361 -23.47 54.61 53.45
N LEU A 362 -24.19 53.85 52.63
CA LEU A 362 -24.96 54.29 51.49
C LEU A 362 -26.42 53.87 51.67
N THR A 363 -27.32 54.71 51.19
CA THR A 363 -28.73 54.38 50.95
C THR A 363 -28.97 54.34 49.45
N LYS A 364 -30.07 53.72 49.04
CA LYS A 364 -30.48 53.63 47.63
C LYS A 364 -30.70 55.00 47.00
#